data_AF-A0A1W1XSA5-F1
#
_entry.id   AF-A0A1W1XSA5-F1
#
_cell.length_a   1.000
_cell.length_b   1.000
_cell.length_c   1.000
_cell.angle_alpha   90.00
_cell.angle_beta   90.00
_cell.angle_gamma   90.00
#
_symmetry.space_group_name_H-M   'P 1'
#
loop_
_entity.id
_entity.type
_entity.pdbx_description
1 polymer ?
#
loop_
_entity_poly.entity_id
_entity_poly.type
_entity_poly.pdbx_seq_one_letter_code
_entity_poly.pdbx_strand_id
1 'polypeptide(L)'
;MEKQKIFTKRKFGIIDIIIFAFIAIILYLIMTPGIHGGFNSSSNNVKISTNLNMLPEYALKSVLRMTAAYIISIIFTLVYGYTAAHNKKAEKILIPILDILQSIPVLSFLPAVVMGLIALFPNGTIGIEIASIILIFTGQAWNMTFSFYNSIKLLPRDLQEASSILRLNKWQQFKKLELPYSAIGLVWNSMMSWAGGWFFLMSCEMFTLKGRNFRLEGIGSFLQTAAGNGNTKALIWGICTLVFVIILLDQLVWRPVTAWADKFKVELTQSNDQSKSFVLKLLRRSYIIQVFTEKILTPIFSFIGEKIDKLVYKVKNNEHKSNEIIGKVIKIIFKIIGLIIIVYAVINIAQLVIKLPASDWLRIPKAAFFSLLRVIVAQVIALVWTVPVGVAIGMNKKLSNIIQPIIQVIASIPATALFPVVLGMFINVFGGLSVASILLMLMGTQWYILFNVVAGAMAIPEDLKEATKVLGLKGFKKWKILILPGIFPYLITGMITATGGCWNASIVSEYVNFGGKTVKTIGLGALISDATTKGNFALLLVGTITMCIVVVGINKIVWKRLFALSEERFKIEM
;
A
#
# COMPACT_ATOMS: atom_id res chain seq x y z
N MET A 1 16.13 14.00 -26.76
CA MET A 1 14.87 14.76 -26.93
C MET A 1 13.69 13.81 -27.20
N GLU A 2 12.50 14.18 -26.71
CA GLU A 2 11.14 13.71 -27.09
C GLU A 2 10.39 12.53 -26.43
N LYS A 3 10.88 11.83 -25.39
CA LYS A 3 10.05 10.80 -24.69
C LYS A 3 10.20 10.72 -23.16
N GLN A 4 10.01 11.84 -22.47
CA GLN A 4 9.75 11.88 -21.01
C GLN A 4 8.42 12.58 -20.68
N LYS A 5 7.37 12.34 -21.48
CA LYS A 5 5.98 12.73 -21.13
C LYS A 5 5.26 11.52 -20.52
N ILE A 6 5.63 11.12 -19.30
CA ILE A 6 5.04 9.92 -18.65
C ILE A 6 3.64 10.19 -18.08
N PHE A 7 3.21 11.45 -17.94
CA PHE A 7 1.81 11.74 -17.60
C PHE A 7 1.14 12.60 -18.67
N THR A 8 0.37 11.94 -19.54
CA THR A 8 -0.49 12.60 -20.54
C THR A 8 -1.30 13.74 -19.90
N LYS A 9 -1.32 14.92 -20.55
CA LYS A 9 -2.26 16.04 -20.31
C LYS A 9 -3.72 15.61 -20.61
N ARG A 10 -4.22 14.55 -19.95
CA ARG A 10 -5.61 14.09 -20.07
C ARG A 10 -6.50 14.98 -19.20
N LYS A 11 -7.36 15.77 -19.86
CA LYS A 11 -8.50 16.45 -19.23
C LYS A 11 -9.51 15.42 -18.71
N PHE A 12 -10.34 15.80 -17.75
CA PHE A 12 -11.47 14.97 -17.33
C PHE A 12 -12.40 14.75 -18.52
N GLY A 13 -12.71 13.49 -18.82
CA GLY A 13 -13.49 13.15 -20.01
C GLY A 13 -14.31 11.88 -19.83
N ILE A 14 -14.99 11.49 -20.89
CA ILE A 14 -15.90 10.32 -20.94
C ILE A 14 -15.22 9.05 -20.43
N ILE A 15 -13.92 8.89 -20.66
CA ILE A 15 -13.13 7.76 -20.19
C ILE A 15 -13.13 7.68 -18.65
N ASP A 16 -13.01 8.81 -17.95
CA ASP A 16 -13.03 8.81 -16.48
C ASP A 16 -14.42 8.40 -15.95
N ILE A 17 -15.50 8.83 -16.61
CA ILE A 17 -16.88 8.42 -16.27
C ILE A 17 -17.06 6.92 -16.47
N ILE A 18 -16.59 6.39 -17.60
CA ILE A 18 -16.63 4.94 -17.88
C ILE A 18 -15.85 4.17 -16.81
N ILE A 19 -14.70 4.69 -16.40
CA ILE A 19 -13.89 4.07 -15.35
C ILE A 19 -14.63 4.11 -14.00
N PHE A 20 -15.23 5.24 -13.60
CA PHE A 20 -16.03 5.30 -12.37
C PHE A 20 -17.24 4.36 -12.39
N ALA A 21 -17.93 4.25 -13.52
CA ALA A 21 -18.99 3.27 -13.70
C ALA A 21 -18.46 1.83 -13.56
N PHE A 22 -17.31 1.55 -14.17
CA PHE A 22 -16.65 0.24 -14.06
C PHE A 22 -16.25 -0.10 -12.62
N ILE A 23 -15.78 0.88 -11.84
CA ILE A 23 -15.50 0.70 -10.41
C ILE A 23 -16.77 0.36 -9.66
N ALA A 24 -17.83 1.14 -9.86
CA ALA A 24 -19.11 0.91 -9.19
C ALA A 24 -19.64 -0.50 -9.49
N ILE A 25 -19.47 -0.97 -10.73
CA ILE A 25 -19.80 -2.32 -11.16
C ILE A 25 -18.93 -3.36 -10.46
N ILE A 26 -17.60 -3.19 -10.44
CA ILE A 26 -16.69 -4.11 -9.73
C ILE A 26 -17.08 -4.18 -8.25
N LEU A 27 -17.27 -3.03 -7.59
CA LEU A 27 -17.67 -2.97 -6.19
C LEU A 27 -19.00 -3.68 -5.96
N TYR A 28 -20.00 -3.41 -6.80
CA TYR A 28 -21.28 -4.10 -6.73
C TYR A 28 -21.11 -5.62 -6.89
N LEU A 29 -20.39 -6.08 -7.92
CA LEU A 29 -20.15 -7.50 -8.18
C LEU A 29 -19.45 -8.19 -7.00
N ILE A 30 -18.45 -7.52 -6.43
CA ILE A 30 -17.76 -7.94 -5.22
C ILE A 30 -18.78 -8.05 -4.08
N MET A 31 -19.69 -7.08 -3.90
CA MET A 31 -20.72 -7.04 -2.85
C MET A 31 -21.92 -7.97 -3.07
N THR A 32 -22.17 -8.44 -4.30
CA THR A 32 -23.32 -9.27 -4.67
C THR A 32 -23.51 -10.51 -3.78
N PRO A 33 -22.47 -11.31 -3.47
CA PRO A 33 -22.59 -12.46 -2.55
C PRO A 33 -23.09 -12.03 -1.16
N GLY A 34 -22.82 -10.80 -0.74
CA GLY A 34 -23.26 -10.28 0.54
C GLY A 34 -24.65 -9.66 0.58
N ILE A 35 -25.08 -9.15 -0.57
CA ILE A 35 -26.41 -8.58 -0.78
C ILE A 35 -27.44 -9.72 -0.92
N HIS A 36 -27.11 -10.77 -1.66
CA HIS A 36 -28.04 -11.86 -2.01
C HIS A 36 -27.79 -13.16 -1.23
N GLY A 37 -26.62 -13.33 -0.63
CA GLY A 37 -26.28 -14.54 0.13
C GLY A 37 -27.01 -14.63 1.46
N GLY A 38 -27.69 -15.76 1.68
CA GLY A 38 -28.20 -16.18 2.98
C GLY A 38 -27.07 -16.61 3.91
N PHE A 39 -27.11 -16.16 5.16
CA PHE A 39 -26.11 -16.46 6.19
C PHE A 39 -26.36 -17.84 6.81
N ASN A 40 -25.86 -18.92 6.19
CA ASN A 40 -26.03 -20.29 6.70
C ASN A 40 -24.77 -20.95 7.27
N SER A 41 -23.68 -20.20 7.50
CA SER A 41 -22.51 -20.75 8.21
C SER A 41 -22.63 -20.48 9.72
N SER A 42 -22.65 -21.56 10.50
CA SER A 42 -22.36 -21.59 11.93
C SER A 42 -20.87 -21.34 12.15
N SER A 43 -20.38 -20.14 11.84
CA SER A 43 -18.98 -19.81 12.14
C SER A 43 -18.82 -19.77 13.65
N ASN A 44 -18.10 -20.76 14.21
CA ASN A 44 -17.70 -20.78 15.61
C ASN A 44 -17.12 -19.41 15.99
N ASN A 45 -17.78 -18.71 16.90
CA ASN A 45 -17.25 -17.49 17.50
C ASN A 45 -16.01 -17.86 18.31
N VAL A 46 -14.83 -17.77 17.70
CA VAL A 46 -13.57 -18.00 18.39
C VAL A 46 -13.46 -16.97 19.53
N LYS A 47 -13.44 -17.46 20.77
CA LYS A 47 -13.22 -16.61 21.95
C LYS A 47 -11.73 -16.30 22.05
N ILE A 48 -11.39 -15.04 21.86
CA ILE A 48 -10.01 -14.56 22.00
C ILE A 48 -9.70 -14.40 23.49
N SER A 49 -8.70 -15.13 23.97
CA SER A 49 -8.21 -14.99 25.34
C SER A 49 -7.32 -13.76 25.46
N THR A 50 -7.43 -13.03 26.58
CA THR A 50 -6.53 -11.90 26.89
C THR A 50 -5.37 -12.31 27.80
N ASN A 51 -5.12 -13.62 27.94
CA ASN A 51 -4.00 -14.16 28.69
C ASN A 51 -2.67 -13.88 27.98
N LEU A 52 -1.68 -13.43 28.75
CA LEU A 52 -0.35 -13.04 28.26
C LEU A 52 0.39 -14.21 27.59
N ASN A 53 0.17 -15.44 28.04
CA ASN A 53 0.83 -16.63 27.49
C ASN A 53 0.44 -16.94 26.05
N MET A 54 -0.69 -16.42 25.57
CA MET A 54 -1.15 -16.62 24.18
C MET A 54 -0.51 -15.65 23.19
N LEU A 55 0.18 -14.60 23.68
CA LEU A 55 0.78 -13.56 22.84
C LEU A 55 1.77 -14.11 21.79
N PRO A 56 2.69 -15.04 22.12
CA PRO A 56 3.60 -15.59 21.12
C PRO A 56 2.88 -16.33 19.99
N GLU A 57 1.84 -17.11 20.31
CA GLU A 57 1.06 -17.85 19.32
C GLU A 57 0.25 -16.91 18.43
N TYR A 58 -0.41 -15.92 19.03
CA TYR A 58 -1.16 -14.90 18.29
C TYR A 58 -0.25 -14.05 17.39
N ALA A 59 0.94 -13.68 17.88
CA ALA A 59 1.95 -13.01 17.07
C ALA A 59 2.37 -13.87 15.87
N LEU A 60 2.65 -15.16 16.09
CA LEU A 60 3.05 -16.07 15.02
C LEU A 60 1.96 -16.21 13.94
N LYS A 61 0.70 -16.42 14.34
CA LYS A 61 -0.43 -16.53 13.40
C LYS A 61 -0.60 -15.25 12.56
N SER A 62 -0.49 -14.07 13.17
CA SER A 62 -0.52 -12.80 12.45
C SER A 62 0.64 -12.65 11.46
N VAL A 63 1.87 -12.98 11.87
CA VAL A 63 3.05 -12.93 10.99
C VAL A 63 2.92 -13.90 9.82
N LEU A 64 2.39 -15.10 10.04
CA LEU A 64 2.16 -16.08 8.98
C LEU A 64 1.15 -15.58 7.94
N ARG A 65 0.02 -15.00 8.37
CA ARG A 65 -0.96 -14.37 7.45
C ARG A 65 -0.33 -13.24 6.65
N MET A 66 0.41 -12.36 7.32
CA MET A 66 1.10 -11.25 6.64
C MET A 66 2.15 -11.74 5.65
N THR A 67 2.87 -12.82 5.97
CA THR A 67 3.84 -13.44 5.09
C THR A 67 3.17 -14.04 3.86
N ALA A 68 2.06 -14.77 4.05
CA ALA A 68 1.28 -15.34 2.95
C ALA A 68 0.75 -14.24 2.01
N ALA A 69 0.16 -13.18 2.57
CA ALA A 69 -0.30 -12.03 1.81
C ALA A 69 0.85 -11.32 1.06
N TYR A 70 2.02 -11.24 1.68
CA TYR A 70 3.18 -10.59 1.09
C TYR A 70 3.77 -11.39 -0.07
N ILE A 71 3.80 -12.73 0.02
CA ILE A 71 4.20 -13.61 -1.08
C ILE A 71 3.27 -13.40 -2.30
N ILE A 72 1.96 -13.38 -2.07
CA ILE A 72 0.98 -13.10 -3.13
C ILE A 72 1.21 -11.70 -3.71
N SER A 73 1.51 -10.72 -2.86
CA SER A 73 1.77 -9.32 -3.25
C SER A 73 3.03 -9.17 -4.10
N ILE A 74 4.11 -9.91 -3.81
CA ILE A 74 5.31 -9.94 -4.65
C ILE A 74 4.99 -10.56 -6.00
N ILE A 75 4.33 -11.71 -6.04
CA ILE A 75 3.99 -12.39 -7.30
C ILE A 75 3.13 -11.47 -8.17
N PHE A 76 2.11 -10.86 -7.58
CA PHE A 76 1.28 -9.86 -8.25
C PHE A 76 2.12 -8.69 -8.76
N THR A 77 2.98 -8.11 -7.93
CA THR A 77 3.87 -6.99 -8.30
C THR A 77 4.72 -7.32 -9.52
N LEU A 78 5.39 -8.48 -9.50
CA LEU A 78 6.28 -8.89 -10.57
C LEU A 78 5.51 -9.13 -11.88
N VAL A 79 4.35 -9.80 -11.82
CA VAL A 79 3.56 -10.10 -13.03
C VAL A 79 2.85 -8.86 -13.56
N TYR A 80 2.13 -8.14 -12.70
CA TYR A 80 1.32 -6.98 -13.05
C TYR A 80 2.19 -5.80 -13.48
N GLY A 81 3.21 -5.47 -12.69
CA GLY A 81 4.14 -4.38 -12.98
C GLY A 81 4.95 -4.63 -14.26
N TYR A 82 5.47 -5.84 -14.45
CA TYR A 82 6.20 -6.21 -15.69
C TYR A 82 5.33 -6.09 -16.93
N THR A 83 4.09 -6.60 -16.87
CA THR A 83 3.13 -6.54 -17.99
C THR A 83 2.75 -5.10 -18.33
N ALA A 84 2.50 -4.27 -17.30
CA ALA A 84 2.22 -2.85 -17.49
C ALA A 84 3.43 -2.09 -18.06
N ALA A 85 4.66 -2.45 -17.67
CA ALA A 85 5.87 -1.78 -18.16
C ALA A 85 6.15 -2.07 -19.63
N HIS A 86 5.93 -3.31 -20.08
CA HIS A 86 6.31 -3.76 -21.44
C HIS A 86 5.22 -3.56 -22.50
N ASN A 87 3.94 -3.55 -22.13
CA ASN A 87 2.85 -3.47 -23.08
C ASN A 87 2.09 -2.15 -22.97
N LYS A 88 2.24 -1.27 -23.98
CA LYS A 88 1.57 0.04 -24.03
C LYS A 88 0.04 -0.02 -23.95
N LYS A 89 -0.60 -1.10 -24.42
CA LYS A 89 -2.05 -1.28 -24.28
C LYS A 89 -2.41 -1.67 -22.85
N ALA A 90 -1.63 -2.56 -22.24
CA ALA A 90 -1.81 -2.96 -20.85
C ALA A 90 -1.57 -1.78 -19.91
N GLU A 91 -0.50 -1.00 -20.10
CA GLU A 91 -0.18 0.21 -19.33
C GLU A 91 -1.37 1.16 -19.24
N LYS A 92 -2.03 1.44 -20.37
CA LYS A 92 -3.19 2.34 -20.46
C LYS A 92 -4.43 1.86 -19.69
N ILE A 93 -4.48 0.59 -19.30
CA ILE A 93 -5.62 -0.04 -18.61
C ILE A 93 -5.24 -0.37 -17.16
N LEU A 94 -4.12 -1.07 -16.97
CA LEU A 94 -3.64 -1.58 -15.69
C LEU A 94 -3.26 -0.44 -14.74
N ILE A 95 -2.51 0.57 -15.19
CA ILE A 95 -2.06 1.66 -14.30
C ILE A 95 -3.26 2.45 -13.74
N PRO A 96 -4.23 2.91 -14.56
CA PRO A 96 -5.44 3.54 -14.02
C PRO A 96 -6.24 2.63 -13.08
N ILE A 97 -6.38 1.34 -13.38
CA ILE A 97 -7.07 0.39 -12.49
C ILE A 97 -6.34 0.32 -11.14
N LEU A 98 -5.01 0.20 -11.15
CA LEU A 98 -4.18 0.16 -9.96
C LEU A 98 -4.31 1.45 -9.15
N ASP A 99 -4.29 2.62 -9.81
CA ASP A 99 -4.44 3.95 -9.19
C ASP A 99 -5.78 4.11 -8.45
N ILE A 100 -6.79 3.43 -8.96
CA ILE A 100 -8.13 3.43 -8.41
C ILE A 100 -8.26 2.43 -7.27
N LEU A 101 -7.80 1.20 -7.48
CA LEU A 101 -7.90 0.14 -6.47
C LEU A 101 -7.14 0.53 -5.19
N GLN A 102 -6.02 1.24 -5.31
CA GLN A 102 -5.30 1.76 -4.13
C GLN A 102 -6.07 2.82 -3.34
N SER A 103 -7.03 3.49 -3.98
CA SER A 103 -7.85 4.53 -3.36
C SER A 103 -9.08 3.95 -2.65
N ILE A 104 -9.43 2.69 -2.95
CA ILE A 104 -10.58 2.03 -2.34
C ILE A 104 -10.15 1.43 -0.99
N PRO A 105 -10.89 1.71 0.08
CA PRO A 105 -10.63 1.14 1.39
C PRO A 105 -10.73 -0.38 1.46
N VAL A 106 -9.86 -0.99 2.26
CA VAL A 106 -9.95 -2.43 2.60
C VAL A 106 -11.33 -2.77 3.20
N LEU A 107 -11.86 -1.92 4.08
CA LEU A 107 -13.19 -2.13 4.70
C LEU A 107 -14.36 -2.09 3.71
N SER A 108 -14.19 -1.47 2.54
CA SER A 108 -15.23 -1.46 1.49
C SER A 108 -15.34 -2.80 0.78
N PHE A 109 -14.24 -3.53 0.64
CA PHE A 109 -14.23 -4.88 0.04
C PHE A 109 -14.47 -5.98 1.07
N LEU A 110 -14.26 -5.70 2.36
CA LEU A 110 -14.29 -6.70 3.42
C LEU A 110 -15.60 -7.51 3.45
N PRO A 111 -16.81 -6.91 3.47
CA PRO A 111 -18.04 -7.68 3.55
C PRO A 111 -18.16 -8.69 2.40
N ALA A 112 -17.89 -8.21 1.21
CA ALA A 112 -17.96 -8.94 -0.02
C ALA A 112 -17.00 -10.15 -0.09
N VAL A 113 -15.72 -9.90 0.15
CA VAL A 113 -14.67 -10.93 0.12
C VAL A 113 -14.95 -12.01 1.15
N VAL A 114 -15.32 -11.59 2.36
CA VAL A 114 -15.66 -12.50 3.46
C VAL A 114 -16.88 -13.34 3.11
N MET A 115 -17.98 -12.73 2.64
CA MET A 115 -19.20 -13.47 2.33
C MET A 115 -19.03 -14.40 1.12
N GLY A 116 -18.29 -13.99 0.10
CA GLY A 116 -17.94 -14.86 -1.02
C GLY A 116 -17.12 -16.08 -0.58
N LEU A 117 -16.13 -15.89 0.28
CA LEU A 117 -15.29 -16.98 0.76
C LEU A 117 -15.95 -17.87 1.79
N ILE A 118 -16.82 -17.33 2.65
CA ILE A 118 -17.67 -18.15 3.54
C ILE A 118 -18.66 -18.97 2.72
N ALA A 119 -19.20 -18.44 1.62
CA ALA A 119 -20.07 -19.22 0.73
C ALA A 119 -19.32 -20.38 0.05
N LEU A 120 -18.05 -20.17 -0.33
CA LEU A 120 -17.20 -21.20 -0.92
C LEU A 120 -16.69 -22.23 0.11
N PHE A 121 -16.42 -21.79 1.33
CA PHE A 121 -15.93 -22.61 2.44
C PHE A 121 -16.85 -22.46 3.66
N PRO A 122 -18.07 -23.04 3.62
CA PRO A 122 -19.09 -22.84 4.66
C PRO A 122 -18.73 -23.47 6.00
N ASN A 123 -17.83 -24.46 6.00
CA ASN A 123 -17.42 -25.21 7.17
C ASN A 123 -16.00 -24.80 7.59
N GLY A 124 -15.87 -24.15 8.74
CA GLY A 124 -14.59 -23.83 9.38
C GLY A 124 -14.15 -22.36 9.27
N THR A 125 -12.97 -22.06 9.81
CA THR A 125 -12.38 -20.71 9.81
C THR A 125 -11.59 -20.39 8.54
N ILE A 126 -11.40 -21.37 7.65
CA ILE A 126 -10.59 -21.26 6.43
C ILE A 126 -11.07 -20.12 5.52
N GLY A 127 -12.39 -19.97 5.34
CA GLY A 127 -12.93 -18.87 4.52
C GLY A 127 -12.57 -17.49 5.07
N ILE A 128 -12.59 -17.33 6.40
CA ILE A 128 -12.23 -16.06 7.08
C ILE A 128 -10.70 -15.85 7.02
N GLU A 129 -9.91 -16.91 7.18
CA GLU A 129 -8.44 -16.86 7.05
C GLU A 129 -8.01 -16.40 5.65
N ILE A 130 -8.57 -17.01 4.59
CA ILE A 130 -8.31 -16.61 3.20
C ILE A 130 -8.79 -15.17 2.97
N ALA A 131 -9.94 -14.79 3.51
CA ALA A 131 -10.45 -13.42 3.38
C ALA A 131 -9.48 -12.41 4.00
N SER A 132 -8.99 -12.70 5.21
CA SER A 132 -8.01 -11.87 5.91
C SER A 132 -6.73 -11.71 5.09
N ILE A 133 -6.20 -12.81 4.53
CA ILE A 133 -5.00 -12.79 3.66
C ILE A 133 -5.24 -11.93 2.41
N ILE A 134 -6.38 -12.08 1.72
CA ILE A 134 -6.72 -11.28 0.53
C ILE A 134 -6.84 -9.80 0.89
N LEU A 135 -7.45 -9.47 2.03
CA LEU A 135 -7.60 -8.09 2.48
C LEU A 135 -6.24 -7.48 2.85
N ILE A 136 -5.36 -8.22 3.53
CA ILE A 136 -3.98 -7.77 3.81
C ILE A 136 -3.20 -7.58 2.51
N PHE A 137 -3.36 -8.47 1.52
CA PHE A 137 -2.73 -8.37 0.20
C PHE A 137 -3.05 -7.03 -0.46
N THR A 138 -4.30 -6.56 -0.38
CA THR A 138 -4.65 -5.25 -0.94
C THR A 138 -3.87 -4.11 -0.28
N GLY A 139 -3.58 -4.19 1.03
CA GLY A 139 -2.74 -3.20 1.71
C GLY A 139 -1.25 -3.25 1.33
N GLN A 140 -0.77 -4.38 0.79
CA GLN A 140 0.65 -4.62 0.52
C GLN A 140 1.02 -4.46 -0.96
N ALA A 141 0.13 -4.76 -1.90
CA ALA A 141 0.48 -4.90 -3.32
C ALA A 141 0.78 -3.57 -4.05
N TRP A 142 0.09 -2.48 -3.70
CA TRP A 142 0.06 -1.26 -4.53
C TRP A 142 1.41 -0.55 -4.68
N ASN A 143 2.03 -0.17 -3.56
CA ASN A 143 3.30 0.59 -3.56
C ASN A 143 4.43 -0.19 -4.24
N MET A 144 4.54 -1.49 -3.94
CA MET A 144 5.51 -2.38 -4.60
C MET A 144 5.30 -2.44 -6.12
N THR A 145 4.04 -2.56 -6.56
CA THR A 145 3.69 -2.62 -7.99
C THR A 145 4.07 -1.34 -8.72
N PHE A 146 3.73 -0.17 -8.17
CA PHE A 146 4.12 1.12 -8.75
C PHE A 146 5.63 1.31 -8.78
N SER A 147 6.32 0.97 -7.69
CA SER A 147 7.78 1.08 -7.65
C SER A 147 8.43 0.18 -8.69
N PHE A 148 8.02 -1.08 -8.78
CA PHE A 148 8.58 -2.03 -9.75
C PHE A 148 8.33 -1.58 -11.20
N TYR A 149 7.10 -1.17 -11.50
CA TYR A 149 6.73 -0.60 -12.79
C TYR A 149 7.59 0.63 -13.15
N ASN A 150 7.72 1.59 -12.22
CA ASN A 150 8.48 2.82 -12.45
C ASN A 150 9.97 2.54 -12.59
N SER A 151 10.54 1.63 -11.79
CA SER A 151 11.94 1.23 -11.90
C SER A 151 12.27 0.68 -13.30
N ILE A 152 11.42 -0.18 -13.87
CA ILE A 152 11.61 -0.68 -15.24
C ILE A 152 11.52 0.46 -16.26
N LYS A 153 10.56 1.40 -16.10
CA LYS A 153 10.41 2.55 -17.01
C LYS A 153 11.57 3.54 -16.95
N LEU A 154 12.24 3.64 -15.80
CA LEU A 154 13.38 4.51 -15.55
C LEU A 154 14.72 3.87 -15.91
N LEU A 155 14.72 2.65 -16.46
CA LEU A 155 15.93 1.98 -16.90
C LEU A 155 16.65 2.82 -17.98
N PRO A 156 17.95 3.14 -17.81
CA PRO A 156 18.74 3.88 -18.80
C PRO A 156 18.74 3.19 -20.17
N ARG A 157 18.73 4.00 -21.23
CA ARG A 157 18.72 3.48 -22.61
C ARG A 157 19.96 2.65 -22.93
N ASP A 158 21.12 3.08 -22.44
CA ASP A 158 22.41 2.42 -22.68
C ASP A 158 22.40 0.96 -22.19
N LEU A 159 21.76 0.71 -21.04
CA LEU A 159 21.61 -0.66 -20.51
C LEU A 159 20.62 -1.49 -21.34
N GLN A 160 19.56 -0.88 -21.86
CA GLN A 160 18.63 -1.54 -22.78
C GLN A 160 19.29 -1.89 -24.12
N GLU A 161 20.09 -0.98 -24.66
CA GLU A 161 20.85 -1.19 -25.89
C GLU A 161 21.91 -2.27 -25.69
N ALA A 162 22.65 -2.25 -24.59
CA ALA A 162 23.60 -3.31 -24.23
C ALA A 162 22.92 -4.69 -24.14
N SER A 163 21.73 -4.77 -23.55
CA SER A 163 20.97 -6.03 -23.50
C SER A 163 20.56 -6.54 -24.88
N SER A 164 20.28 -5.62 -25.80
CA SER A 164 19.91 -5.92 -27.19
C SER A 164 21.12 -6.40 -27.99
N ILE A 165 22.29 -5.77 -27.80
CA ILE A 165 23.57 -6.19 -28.39
C ILE A 165 23.95 -7.59 -27.90
N LEU A 166 23.79 -7.86 -26.60
CA LEU A 166 24.01 -9.18 -25.99
C LEU A 166 22.95 -10.22 -26.38
N ARG A 167 21.94 -9.84 -27.18
CA ARG A 167 20.83 -10.70 -27.63
C ARG A 167 20.13 -11.43 -26.49
N LEU A 168 20.00 -10.78 -25.34
CA LEU A 168 19.32 -11.37 -24.19
C LEU A 168 17.85 -11.62 -24.54
N ASN A 169 17.36 -12.82 -24.21
CA ASN A 169 15.92 -13.09 -24.32
C ASN A 169 15.15 -12.33 -23.22
N LYS A 170 13.81 -12.22 -23.33
CA LYS A 170 13.00 -11.45 -22.36
C LYS A 170 13.16 -11.92 -20.91
N TRP A 171 13.35 -13.22 -20.69
CA TRP A 171 13.55 -13.77 -19.35
C TRP A 171 14.95 -13.46 -18.80
N GLN A 172 15.98 -13.54 -19.64
CA GLN A 172 17.35 -13.18 -19.32
C GLN A 172 17.46 -11.68 -19.06
N GLN A 173 16.81 -10.84 -19.86
CA GLN A 173 16.68 -9.41 -19.64
C GLN A 173 16.01 -9.12 -18.31
N PHE A 174 14.86 -9.77 -18.03
CA PHE A 174 14.18 -9.65 -16.74
C PHE A 174 15.10 -10.03 -15.57
N LYS A 175 15.73 -11.20 -15.61
CA LYS A 175 16.54 -11.75 -14.51
C LYS A 175 17.88 -11.04 -14.30
N LYS A 176 18.56 -10.64 -15.39
CA LYS A 176 19.92 -10.10 -15.34
C LYS A 176 19.97 -8.57 -15.33
N LEU A 177 18.93 -7.89 -15.80
CA LEU A 177 18.92 -6.43 -15.92
C LEU A 177 17.79 -5.81 -15.11
N GLU A 178 16.54 -6.15 -15.42
CA GLU A 178 15.38 -5.41 -14.89
C GLU A 178 15.11 -5.67 -13.40
N LEU A 179 15.15 -6.94 -12.98
CA LEU A 179 14.95 -7.32 -11.59
C LEU A 179 16.10 -6.79 -10.69
N PRO A 180 17.39 -6.93 -11.07
CA PRO A 180 18.51 -6.27 -10.37
C PRO A 180 18.35 -4.76 -10.26
N TYR A 181 18.06 -4.08 -11.37
CA TYR A 181 17.89 -2.62 -11.37
C TYR A 181 16.73 -2.17 -10.47
N SER A 182 15.64 -2.94 -10.48
CA SER A 182 14.46 -2.65 -9.66
C SER A 182 14.60 -3.11 -8.21
N ALA A 183 15.64 -3.85 -7.85
CA ALA A 183 15.76 -4.52 -6.55
C ALA A 183 15.73 -3.53 -5.38
N ILE A 184 16.42 -2.40 -5.49
CA ILE A 184 16.45 -1.37 -4.43
C ILE A 184 15.05 -0.80 -4.20
N GLY A 185 14.40 -0.35 -5.28
CA GLY A 185 13.04 0.18 -5.22
C GLY A 185 12.05 -0.85 -4.67
N LEU A 186 12.16 -2.10 -5.13
CA LEU A 186 11.31 -3.20 -4.68
C LEU A 186 11.50 -3.47 -3.18
N VAL A 187 12.73 -3.64 -2.70
CA VAL A 187 13.02 -3.92 -1.28
C VAL A 187 12.55 -2.79 -0.36
N TRP A 188 12.77 -1.53 -0.75
CA TRP A 188 12.31 -0.38 0.05
C TRP A 188 10.78 -0.32 0.12
N ASN A 189 10.11 -0.50 -1.02
CA ASN A 189 8.65 -0.49 -1.07
C ASN A 189 8.04 -1.74 -0.43
N SER A 190 8.76 -2.86 -0.40
CA SER A 190 8.38 -4.05 0.33
C SER A 190 8.30 -3.82 1.84
N MET A 191 9.29 -3.11 2.41
CA MET A 191 9.28 -2.74 3.82
C MET A 191 8.08 -1.82 4.15
N MET A 192 7.83 -0.81 3.31
CA MET A 192 6.67 0.09 3.43
C MET A 192 5.34 -0.66 3.30
N SER A 193 5.24 -1.59 2.36
CA SER A 193 4.07 -2.43 2.18
C SER A 193 3.85 -3.35 3.38
N TRP A 194 4.91 -3.92 3.95
CA TRP A 194 4.81 -4.73 5.17
C TRP A 194 4.23 -3.93 6.34
N ALA A 195 4.70 -2.69 6.54
CA ALA A 195 4.12 -1.76 7.52
C ALA A 195 2.63 -1.46 7.23
N GLY A 196 2.26 -1.30 5.95
CA GLY A 196 0.86 -1.18 5.52
C GLY A 196 0.01 -2.41 5.84
N GLY A 197 0.59 -3.61 5.80
CA GLY A 197 -0.08 -4.84 6.23
C GLY A 197 -0.41 -4.85 7.71
N TRP A 198 0.51 -4.40 8.57
CA TRP A 198 0.27 -4.24 10.01
C TRP A 198 -0.85 -3.24 10.30
N PHE A 199 -0.93 -2.17 9.52
CA PHE A 199 -1.96 -1.14 9.65
C PHE A 199 -3.37 -1.76 9.53
N PHE A 200 -3.62 -2.60 8.52
CA PHE A 200 -4.93 -3.23 8.30
C PHE A 200 -5.17 -4.52 9.08
N LEU A 201 -4.11 -5.14 9.62
CA LEU A 201 -4.18 -6.45 10.28
C LEU A 201 -5.31 -6.53 11.31
N MET A 202 -5.46 -5.53 12.16
CA MET A 202 -6.51 -5.53 13.18
C MET A 202 -7.91 -5.65 12.54
N SER A 203 -8.22 -4.81 11.56
CA SER A 203 -9.51 -4.84 10.85
C SER A 203 -9.74 -6.13 10.05
N CYS A 204 -8.67 -6.82 9.64
CA CYS A 204 -8.74 -8.10 8.92
C CYS A 204 -8.86 -9.31 9.85
N GLU A 205 -8.39 -9.22 11.10
CA GLU A 205 -8.46 -10.31 12.08
C GLU A 205 -9.73 -10.27 12.93
N MET A 206 -10.26 -9.07 13.20
CA MET A 206 -11.52 -8.90 13.91
C MET A 206 -12.35 -7.76 13.31
N PHE A 207 -13.58 -8.09 12.92
CA PHE A 207 -14.53 -7.15 12.35
C PHE A 207 -15.98 -7.57 12.67
N THR A 208 -16.90 -6.61 12.53
CA THR A 208 -18.33 -6.85 12.73
C THR A 208 -19.06 -6.62 11.42
N LEU A 209 -19.95 -7.55 11.06
CA LEU A 209 -20.78 -7.46 9.84
C LEU A 209 -22.18 -7.98 10.15
N LYS A 210 -23.21 -7.17 9.83
CA LYS A 210 -24.63 -7.46 10.13
C LYS A 210 -24.85 -7.88 11.59
N GLY A 211 -24.16 -7.23 12.53
CA GLY A 211 -24.24 -7.52 13.97
C GLY A 211 -23.55 -8.82 14.44
N ARG A 212 -22.89 -9.58 13.55
CA ARG A 212 -22.06 -10.73 13.93
C ARG A 212 -20.59 -10.35 13.98
N ASN A 213 -19.87 -10.86 14.98
CA ASN A 213 -18.44 -10.61 15.17
C ASN A 213 -17.63 -11.75 14.56
N PHE A 214 -16.82 -11.45 13.56
CA PHE A 214 -15.85 -12.37 12.99
C PHE A 214 -14.51 -12.13 13.66
N ARG A 215 -13.86 -13.21 14.09
CA ARG A 215 -12.60 -13.16 14.83
C ARG A 215 -11.69 -14.29 14.39
N LEU A 216 -10.42 -13.95 14.17
CA LEU A 216 -9.32 -14.88 13.97
C LEU A 216 -8.34 -14.76 15.14
N GLU A 217 -7.63 -15.84 15.43
CA GLU A 217 -6.58 -15.84 16.47
C GLU A 217 -5.36 -15.08 15.97
N GLY A 218 -5.08 -13.93 16.55
CA GLY A 218 -4.01 -13.05 16.10
C GLY A 218 -3.81 -11.86 17.02
N ILE A 219 -2.67 -11.19 16.88
CA ILE A 219 -2.30 -10.07 17.74
C ILE A 219 -3.26 -8.89 17.58
N GLY A 220 -3.84 -8.69 16.39
CA GLY A 220 -4.81 -7.63 16.15
C GLY A 220 -6.15 -7.90 16.82
N SER A 221 -6.63 -9.16 16.80
CA SER A 221 -7.81 -9.58 17.57
C SER A 221 -7.58 -9.47 19.08
N PHE A 222 -6.37 -9.81 19.54
CA PHE A 222 -5.99 -9.66 20.96
C PHE A 222 -6.04 -8.20 21.39
N LEU A 223 -5.41 -7.30 20.63
CA LEU A 223 -5.38 -5.85 20.91
C LEU A 223 -6.79 -5.26 20.93
N GLN A 224 -7.62 -5.59 19.95
CA GLN A 224 -9.00 -5.10 19.90
C GLN A 224 -9.87 -5.66 21.04
N THR A 225 -9.70 -6.94 21.40
CA THR A 225 -10.43 -7.54 22.52
C THR A 225 -10.00 -6.94 23.85
N ALA A 226 -8.70 -6.72 24.06
CA ALA A 226 -8.17 -6.07 25.25
C ALA A 226 -8.67 -4.61 25.38
N ALA A 227 -8.64 -3.86 24.28
CA ALA A 227 -9.18 -2.49 24.22
C ALA A 227 -10.71 -2.46 24.45
N GLY A 228 -11.45 -3.40 23.87
CA GLY A 228 -12.89 -3.54 24.04
C GLY A 228 -13.29 -3.83 25.49
N ASN A 229 -12.51 -4.68 26.17
CA ASN A 229 -12.71 -5.03 27.58
C ASN A 229 -12.15 -3.99 28.57
N GLY A 230 -11.47 -2.95 28.10
CA GLY A 230 -10.78 -1.98 28.96
C GLY A 230 -9.58 -2.55 29.73
N ASN A 231 -9.05 -3.71 29.34
CA ASN A 231 -7.90 -4.34 29.99
C ASN A 231 -6.59 -3.69 29.51
N THR A 232 -6.20 -2.60 30.18
CA THR A 232 -5.01 -1.81 29.85
C THR A 232 -3.71 -2.60 29.97
N LYS A 233 -3.62 -3.52 30.95
CA LYS A 233 -2.44 -4.38 31.13
C LYS A 233 -2.23 -5.30 29.93
N ALA A 234 -3.28 -6.01 29.51
CA ALA A 234 -3.21 -6.86 28.33
C ALA A 234 -2.90 -6.03 27.08
N LEU A 235 -3.54 -4.87 26.92
CA LEU A 235 -3.30 -3.95 25.81
C LEU A 235 -1.82 -3.53 25.70
N ILE A 236 -1.21 -3.09 26.81
CA ILE A 236 0.20 -2.66 26.83
C ILE A 236 1.12 -3.82 26.43
N TRP A 237 0.92 -5.00 27.01
CA TRP A 237 1.72 -6.18 26.65
C TRP A 237 1.53 -6.60 25.19
N GLY A 238 0.31 -6.52 24.66
CA GLY A 238 0.06 -6.76 23.24
C GLY A 238 0.81 -5.79 22.33
N ILE A 239 0.85 -4.49 22.69
CA ILE A 239 1.63 -3.48 21.96
C ILE A 239 3.12 -3.78 22.07
N CYS A 240 3.62 -4.10 23.27
CA CYS A 240 5.02 -4.48 23.47
C CYS A 240 5.42 -5.71 22.63
N THR A 241 4.58 -6.76 22.59
CA THR A 241 4.81 -7.93 21.74
C THR A 241 4.82 -7.54 20.26
N LEU A 242 3.89 -6.69 19.81
CA LEU A 242 3.86 -6.21 18.43
C LEU A 242 5.14 -5.46 18.07
N VAL A 243 5.56 -4.51 18.92
CA VAL A 243 6.80 -3.74 18.73
C VAL A 243 8.02 -4.67 18.72
N PHE A 244 8.06 -5.65 19.62
CA PHE A 244 9.13 -6.65 19.66
C PHE A 244 9.21 -7.46 18.36
N VAL A 245 8.06 -7.93 17.85
CA VAL A 245 7.99 -8.66 16.56
C VAL A 245 8.45 -7.78 15.40
N ILE A 246 8.06 -6.51 15.38
CA ILE A 246 8.48 -5.56 14.34
C ILE A 246 10.00 -5.34 14.36
N ILE A 247 10.59 -5.12 15.55
CA ILE A 247 12.04 -4.99 15.71
C ILE A 247 12.75 -6.27 15.28
N LEU A 248 12.24 -7.43 15.68
CA LEU A 248 12.81 -8.72 15.33
C LEU A 248 12.78 -8.93 13.80
N LEU A 249 11.69 -8.60 13.12
CA LEU A 249 11.60 -8.68 11.66
C LEU A 249 12.51 -7.65 10.96
N ASP A 250 12.63 -6.43 11.49
CA ASP A 250 13.58 -5.43 10.98
C ASP A 250 15.02 -5.97 11.00
N GLN A 251 15.44 -6.52 12.15
CA GLN A 251 16.81 -7.02 12.32
C GLN A 251 17.08 -8.29 11.52
N LEU A 252 16.13 -9.25 11.50
CA LEU A 252 16.35 -10.57 10.89
C LEU A 252 16.05 -10.62 9.40
N VAL A 253 15.11 -9.80 8.91
CA VAL A 253 14.63 -9.85 7.52
C VAL A 253 15.02 -8.59 6.77
N TRP A 254 14.58 -7.42 7.23
CA TRP A 254 14.68 -6.20 6.43
C TRP A 254 16.11 -5.68 6.31
N ARG A 255 16.86 -5.57 7.41
CA ARG A 255 18.26 -5.09 7.38
C ARG A 255 19.20 -5.95 6.53
N PRO A 256 19.13 -7.29 6.55
CA PRO A 256 19.91 -8.12 5.64
C PRO A 256 19.52 -7.91 4.17
N VAL A 257 18.23 -7.82 3.88
CA VAL A 257 17.73 -7.68 2.50
C VAL A 257 18.07 -6.31 1.93
N THR A 258 17.98 -5.24 2.72
CA THR A 258 18.41 -3.88 2.30
C THR A 258 19.92 -3.85 2.03
N ALA A 259 20.74 -4.36 2.95
CA ALA A 259 22.18 -4.45 2.75
C ALA A 259 22.58 -5.35 1.55
N TRP A 260 21.76 -6.35 1.22
CA TRP A 260 21.95 -7.15 0.00
C TRP A 260 21.57 -6.37 -1.26
N ALA A 261 20.54 -5.54 -1.22
CA ALA A 261 20.06 -4.75 -2.36
C ALA A 261 21.06 -3.65 -2.77
N ASP A 262 21.85 -3.13 -1.82
CA ASP A 262 22.86 -2.09 -2.07
C ASP A 262 23.90 -2.48 -3.13
N LYS A 263 24.12 -3.79 -3.36
CA LYS A 263 25.04 -4.25 -4.43
C LYS A 263 24.55 -3.91 -5.84
N PHE A 264 23.27 -3.58 -6.00
CA PHE A 264 22.67 -3.21 -7.28
C PHE A 264 22.61 -1.70 -7.48
N LYS A 265 23.20 -0.91 -6.57
CA LYS A 265 23.22 0.54 -6.65
C LYS A 265 24.14 0.94 -7.80
N VAL A 266 23.58 1.65 -8.78
CA VAL A 266 24.32 2.15 -9.94
C VAL A 266 24.91 3.50 -9.55
N GLU A 267 26.17 3.51 -9.12
CA GLU A 267 26.92 4.73 -8.82
C GLU A 267 28.14 4.83 -9.75
N LEU A 268 28.38 6.04 -10.27
CA LEU A 268 29.56 6.34 -11.11
C LEU A 268 30.83 6.54 -10.28
N THR A 269 30.70 6.70 -8.96
CA THR A 269 31.80 6.87 -8.00
C THR A 269 31.64 5.89 -6.83
N GLN A 270 32.73 5.26 -6.39
CA GLN A 270 32.70 4.38 -5.21
C GLN A 270 32.34 5.20 -3.96
N SER A 271 31.13 5.04 -3.45
CA SER A 271 30.79 5.54 -2.12
C SER A 271 31.45 4.64 -1.05
N ASN A 272 32.21 5.25 -0.14
CA ASN A 272 32.97 4.54 0.92
C ASN A 272 32.10 3.95 2.05
N ASP A 273 30.77 4.14 2.02
CA ASP A 273 29.84 3.68 3.06
C ASP A 273 29.00 2.50 2.55
N GLN A 274 29.55 1.29 2.62
CA GLN A 274 28.77 0.07 2.43
C GLN A 274 27.88 -0.18 3.66
N SER A 275 26.57 -0.40 3.47
CA SER A 275 25.68 -0.78 4.58
C SER A 275 26.14 -2.07 5.25
N LYS A 276 26.56 -1.98 6.52
CA LYS A 276 27.03 -3.12 7.30
C LYS A 276 25.85 -3.78 8.03
N SER A 277 25.39 -4.95 7.58
CA SER A 277 24.45 -5.80 8.33
C SER A 277 25.17 -6.96 9.01
N PHE A 278 25.07 -7.04 10.34
CA PHE A 278 25.65 -8.14 11.13
C PHE A 278 25.03 -9.48 10.76
N VAL A 279 23.69 -9.53 10.68
CA VAL A 279 22.96 -10.74 10.31
C VAL A 279 23.35 -11.18 8.90
N LEU A 280 23.46 -10.26 7.94
CA LEU A 280 23.92 -10.63 6.58
C LEU A 280 25.34 -11.23 6.59
N LYS A 281 26.26 -10.71 7.42
CA LYS A 281 27.60 -11.30 7.59
C LYS A 281 27.52 -12.70 8.18
N LEU A 282 26.65 -12.92 9.16
CA LEU A 282 26.44 -14.22 9.79
C LEU A 282 25.81 -15.22 8.80
N LEU A 283 24.80 -14.81 8.04
CA LEU A 283 24.16 -15.64 7.01
C LEU A 283 25.18 -16.05 5.92
N ARG A 284 26.04 -15.13 5.47
CA ARG A 284 27.09 -15.41 4.47
C ARG A 284 28.22 -16.32 4.99
N ARG A 285 28.48 -16.30 6.30
CA ARG A 285 29.49 -17.16 6.95
C ARG A 285 28.95 -18.53 7.36
N SER A 286 27.62 -18.70 7.35
CA SER A 286 26.98 -19.95 7.75
C SER A 286 27.10 -21.00 6.65
N TYR A 287 27.83 -22.08 6.95
CA TYR A 287 27.95 -23.24 6.08
C TYR A 287 26.58 -23.88 5.77
N ILE A 288 25.65 -23.90 6.74
CA ILE A 288 24.30 -24.45 6.54
C ILE A 288 23.54 -23.66 5.49
N ILE A 289 23.64 -22.33 5.52
CA ILE A 289 22.98 -21.46 4.54
C ILE A 289 23.64 -21.59 3.18
N GLN A 290 24.97 -21.70 3.13
CA GLN A 290 25.67 -21.97 1.89
C GLN A 290 25.21 -23.29 1.28
N VAL A 291 25.20 -24.39 2.05
CA VAL A 291 24.74 -25.71 1.59
C VAL A 291 23.26 -25.69 1.19
N PHE A 292 22.39 -25.04 1.97
CA PHE A 292 20.97 -24.88 1.63
C PHE A 292 20.80 -24.10 0.33
N THR A 293 21.56 -23.02 0.17
CA THR A 293 21.51 -22.20 -1.04
C THR A 293 21.99 -23.02 -2.23
N GLU A 294 23.18 -23.61 -2.15
CA GLU A 294 23.82 -24.36 -3.23
C GLU A 294 23.04 -25.63 -3.61
N LYS A 295 22.63 -26.44 -2.63
CA LYS A 295 21.99 -27.74 -2.86
C LYS A 295 20.48 -27.72 -3.00
N ILE A 296 19.78 -26.70 -2.48
CA ILE A 296 18.31 -26.62 -2.55
C ILE A 296 17.86 -25.45 -3.40
N LEU A 297 18.24 -24.21 -3.06
CA LEU A 297 17.73 -23.03 -3.77
C LEU A 297 18.22 -22.98 -5.22
N THR A 298 19.52 -23.10 -5.49
CA THR A 298 20.05 -23.02 -6.87
C THR A 298 19.43 -24.05 -7.81
N PRO A 299 19.34 -25.35 -7.47
CA PRO A 299 18.73 -26.34 -8.36
C PRO A 299 17.23 -26.11 -8.58
N ILE A 300 16.49 -25.65 -7.56
CA ILE A 300 15.07 -25.30 -7.74
C ILE A 300 14.93 -24.10 -8.69
N PHE A 301 15.70 -23.03 -8.46
CA PHE A 301 15.67 -21.83 -9.30
C PHE A 301 16.17 -22.09 -10.73
N SER A 302 17.16 -22.99 -10.91
CA SER A 302 17.62 -23.39 -12.24
C SER A 302 16.57 -24.26 -12.94
N PHE A 303 15.96 -25.22 -12.26
CA PHE A 303 14.89 -26.06 -12.81
C PHE A 303 13.66 -25.24 -13.23
N ILE A 304 13.22 -24.30 -12.38
CA ILE A 304 12.13 -23.37 -12.72
C ILE A 304 12.56 -22.48 -13.89
N GLY A 305 13.79 -21.95 -13.86
CA GLY A 305 14.35 -21.14 -14.94
C GLY A 305 14.34 -21.87 -16.28
N GLU A 306 14.85 -23.10 -16.33
CA GLU A 306 14.87 -23.93 -17.53
C GLU A 306 13.47 -24.27 -18.04
N LYS A 307 12.52 -24.57 -17.16
CA LYS A 307 11.13 -24.82 -17.56
C LYS A 307 10.48 -23.56 -18.15
N ILE A 308 10.70 -22.40 -17.53
CA ILE A 308 10.21 -21.11 -18.06
C ILE A 308 10.87 -20.83 -19.41
N ASP A 309 12.18 -21.01 -19.54
CA ASP A 309 12.92 -20.81 -20.80
C ASP A 309 12.39 -21.74 -21.92
N LYS A 310 12.17 -23.04 -21.62
CA LYS A 310 11.57 -23.99 -22.57
C LYS A 310 10.14 -23.60 -22.96
N LEU A 311 9.33 -23.14 -22.01
CA LEU A 311 7.96 -22.68 -22.28
C LEU A 311 7.94 -21.43 -23.16
N VAL A 312 8.79 -20.44 -22.84
CA VAL A 312 8.91 -19.19 -23.62
C VAL A 312 9.41 -19.47 -25.04
N TYR A 313 10.37 -20.40 -25.18
CA TYR A 313 10.88 -20.82 -26.49
C TYR A 313 9.81 -21.55 -27.33
N LYS A 314 9.03 -22.44 -26.69
CA LYS A 314 7.94 -23.19 -27.35
C LYS A 314 6.78 -22.29 -27.78
N VAL A 315 6.45 -21.26 -27.00
CA VAL A 315 5.41 -20.27 -27.37
C VAL A 315 5.84 -19.41 -28.55
N LYS A 316 7.12 -19.03 -28.64
CA LYS A 316 7.65 -18.24 -29.76
C LYS A 316 7.65 -19.01 -31.09
N ASN A 317 7.85 -20.33 -31.04
CA ASN A 317 7.79 -21.20 -32.23
C ASN A 317 6.37 -21.65 -32.61
N ASN A 318 5.37 -21.43 -31.76
CA ASN A 318 3.96 -21.75 -32.04
C ASN A 318 3.15 -20.53 -32.51
N GLU A 319 3.78 -19.49 -33.06
CA GLU A 319 3.08 -18.47 -33.86
C GLU A 319 2.64 -19.06 -35.22
N HIS A 320 1.78 -20.07 -35.19
CA HIS A 320 1.06 -20.54 -36.36
C HIS A 320 -0.44 -20.71 -36.09
N LYS A 321 -1.21 -19.92 -36.85
CA LYS A 321 -2.62 -20.06 -37.24
C LYS A 321 -3.58 -20.49 -36.13
N SER A 322 -3.86 -19.56 -35.21
CA SER A 322 -5.15 -19.58 -34.52
C SER A 322 -6.25 -19.31 -35.56
N ASN A 323 -7.27 -20.18 -35.62
CA ASN A 323 -8.48 -19.93 -36.40
C ASN A 323 -9.06 -18.56 -36.02
N GLU A 324 -8.88 -17.56 -36.90
CA GLU A 324 -9.33 -16.17 -36.66
C GLU A 324 -10.82 -16.11 -36.30
N ILE A 325 -11.62 -17.04 -36.80
CA ILE A 325 -13.06 -17.12 -36.59
C ILE A 325 -13.37 -17.53 -35.14
N ILE A 326 -12.74 -18.58 -34.61
CA ILE A 326 -12.93 -19.03 -33.22
C ILE A 326 -12.45 -17.94 -32.26
N GLY A 327 -11.31 -17.30 -32.56
CA GLY A 327 -10.80 -16.17 -31.78
C GLY A 327 -11.72 -14.94 -31.82
N LYS A 328 -12.41 -14.67 -32.94
CA LYS A 328 -13.41 -13.59 -33.07
C LYS A 328 -14.70 -13.93 -32.32
N VAL A 329 -15.22 -15.15 -32.45
CA VAL A 329 -16.44 -15.62 -31.76
C VAL A 329 -16.25 -15.60 -30.24
N ILE A 330 -15.14 -16.15 -29.74
CA ILE A 330 -14.81 -16.11 -28.31
C ILE A 330 -14.72 -14.66 -27.81
N LYS A 331 -14.07 -13.76 -28.55
CA LYS A 331 -14.02 -12.33 -28.19
C LYS A 331 -15.39 -11.66 -28.19
N ILE A 332 -16.29 -12.02 -29.11
CA ILE A 332 -17.66 -11.49 -29.16
C ILE A 332 -18.48 -12.02 -27.97
N ILE A 333 -18.40 -13.32 -27.67
CA ILE A 333 -19.08 -13.93 -26.51
C ILE A 333 -18.61 -13.26 -25.21
N PHE A 334 -17.30 -13.10 -25.01
CA PHE A 334 -16.77 -12.40 -23.83
C PHE A 334 -17.23 -10.94 -23.74
N LYS A 335 -17.36 -10.24 -24.89
CA LYS A 335 -17.92 -8.87 -24.92
C LYS A 335 -19.40 -8.84 -24.56
N ILE A 336 -20.20 -9.78 -25.08
CA ILE A 336 -21.65 -9.86 -24.80
C ILE A 336 -21.87 -10.21 -23.32
N ILE A 337 -21.17 -11.23 -22.80
CA ILE A 337 -21.21 -11.60 -21.38
C ILE A 337 -20.78 -10.41 -20.52
N GLY A 338 -19.69 -9.74 -20.88
CA GLY A 338 -19.24 -8.53 -20.18
C GLY A 338 -20.30 -7.42 -20.18
N LEU A 339 -20.98 -7.19 -21.31
CA LEU A 339 -22.04 -6.20 -21.41
C LEU A 339 -23.26 -6.58 -20.56
N ILE A 340 -23.68 -7.85 -20.56
CA ILE A 340 -24.78 -8.35 -19.73
C ILE A 340 -24.47 -8.14 -18.24
N ILE A 341 -23.24 -8.48 -17.80
CA ILE A 341 -22.79 -8.28 -16.42
C ILE A 341 -22.82 -6.79 -16.04
N ILE A 342 -22.37 -5.92 -16.95
CA ILE A 342 -22.38 -4.46 -16.76
C ILE A 342 -23.83 -3.96 -16.60
N VAL A 343 -24.72 -4.33 -17.51
CA VAL A 343 -26.13 -3.89 -17.47
C VAL A 343 -26.81 -4.40 -16.20
N TYR A 344 -26.62 -5.68 -15.87
CA TYR A 344 -27.12 -6.26 -14.62
C TYR A 344 -26.62 -5.49 -13.40
N ALA A 345 -25.32 -5.20 -13.32
CA ALA A 345 -24.74 -4.45 -12.21
C ALA A 345 -25.30 -3.01 -12.12
N VAL A 346 -25.41 -2.31 -13.25
CA VAL A 346 -25.96 -0.93 -13.28
C VAL A 346 -27.40 -0.89 -12.78
N ILE A 347 -28.25 -1.81 -13.23
CA ILE A 347 -29.66 -1.87 -12.79
C ILE A 347 -29.74 -2.10 -11.28
N ASN A 348 -28.97 -3.05 -10.74
CA ASN A 348 -29.00 -3.35 -9.31
C ASN A 348 -28.39 -2.23 -8.46
N ILE A 349 -27.34 -1.56 -8.94
CA ILE A 349 -26.80 -0.36 -8.29
C ILE A 349 -27.88 0.72 -8.24
N ALA A 350 -28.58 0.99 -9.34
CA ALA A 350 -29.65 1.97 -9.37
C ALA A 350 -30.75 1.63 -8.35
N GLN A 351 -31.16 0.36 -8.27
CA GLN A 351 -32.14 -0.11 -7.28
C GLN A 351 -31.66 0.04 -5.82
N LEU A 352 -30.39 -0.24 -5.54
CA LEU A 352 -29.81 -0.02 -4.21
C LEU A 352 -29.78 1.46 -3.83
N VAL A 353 -29.38 2.30 -4.77
CA VAL A 353 -29.21 3.76 -4.58
C VAL A 353 -30.55 4.46 -4.40
N ILE A 354 -31.59 4.05 -5.14
CA ILE A 354 -32.95 4.60 -4.99
C ILE A 354 -33.54 4.32 -3.61
N LYS A 355 -33.17 3.21 -2.96
CA LYS A 355 -33.62 2.85 -1.62
C LYS A 355 -32.95 3.67 -0.50
N LEU A 356 -31.95 4.49 -0.82
CA LEU A 356 -31.29 5.33 0.19
C LEU A 356 -32.20 6.48 0.62
N PRO A 357 -32.36 6.71 1.94
CA PRO A 357 -33.16 7.82 2.43
C PRO A 357 -32.52 9.16 2.07
N ALA A 358 -33.35 10.18 1.82
CA ALA A 358 -32.90 11.53 1.45
C ALA A 358 -31.93 12.15 2.49
N SER A 359 -32.04 11.76 3.75
CA SER A 359 -31.14 12.21 4.82
C SER A 359 -29.70 11.72 4.63
N ASP A 360 -29.49 10.54 4.03
CA ASP A 360 -28.15 10.00 3.79
C ASP A 360 -27.45 10.73 2.64
N TRP A 361 -28.20 11.21 1.64
CA TRP A 361 -27.67 12.04 0.56
C TRP A 361 -27.08 13.37 1.04
N LEU A 362 -27.64 13.96 2.11
CA LEU A 362 -27.06 15.16 2.74
C LEU A 362 -25.87 14.82 3.66
N ARG A 363 -25.87 13.63 4.27
CA ARG A 363 -24.79 13.18 5.15
C ARG A 363 -23.50 12.90 4.39
N ILE A 364 -23.57 12.33 3.19
CA ILE A 364 -22.38 11.90 2.43
C ILE A 364 -21.45 13.07 2.08
N PRO A 365 -21.90 14.18 1.46
CA PRO A 365 -21.02 15.33 1.18
C PRO A 365 -20.47 15.98 2.45
N LYS A 366 -21.30 16.09 3.49
CA LYS A 366 -20.87 16.62 4.80
C LYS A 366 -19.76 15.76 5.41
N ALA A 367 -19.93 14.43 5.39
CA ALA A 367 -18.94 13.47 5.86
C ALA A 367 -17.63 13.57 5.06
N ALA A 368 -17.72 13.65 3.73
CA ALA A 368 -16.57 13.83 2.84
C ALA A 368 -15.80 15.12 3.14
N PHE A 369 -16.51 16.24 3.37
CA PHE A 369 -15.89 17.52 3.72
C PHE A 369 -15.10 17.44 5.04
N PHE A 370 -15.69 16.90 6.10
CA PHE A 370 -15.01 16.80 7.40
C PHE A 370 -13.79 15.87 7.36
N SER A 371 -13.87 14.73 6.65
CA SER A 371 -12.70 13.87 6.47
C SER A 371 -11.60 14.54 5.65
N LEU A 372 -11.97 15.24 4.57
CA LEU A 372 -11.01 16.02 3.77
C LEU A 372 -10.31 17.08 4.62
N LEU A 373 -11.07 17.80 5.46
CA LEU A 373 -10.49 18.80 6.37
C LEU A 373 -9.47 18.18 7.31
N ARG A 374 -9.78 17.03 7.94
CA ARG A 374 -8.82 16.32 8.81
C ARG A 374 -7.58 15.86 8.05
N VAL A 375 -7.76 15.34 6.84
CA VAL A 375 -6.64 14.92 5.97
C VAL A 375 -5.72 16.10 5.66
N ILE A 376 -6.28 17.26 5.32
CA ILE A 376 -5.49 18.49 5.06
C ILE A 376 -4.76 18.93 6.33
N VAL A 377 -5.45 19.00 7.47
CA VAL A 377 -4.85 19.41 8.74
C VAL A 377 -3.71 18.46 9.15
N ALA A 378 -3.92 17.15 9.08
CA ALA A 378 -2.88 16.15 9.36
C ALA A 378 -1.66 16.32 8.44
N GLN A 379 -1.87 16.56 7.15
CA GLN A 379 -0.78 16.80 6.21
C GLN A 379 -0.01 18.09 6.49
N VAL A 380 -0.71 19.18 6.81
CA VAL A 380 -0.07 20.46 7.15
C VAL A 380 0.80 20.29 8.39
N ILE A 381 0.28 19.64 9.45
CA ILE A 381 1.05 19.35 10.66
C ILE A 381 2.27 18.49 10.32
N ALA A 382 2.09 17.43 9.52
CA ALA A 382 3.19 16.58 9.08
C ALA A 382 4.28 17.39 8.35
N LEU A 383 3.91 18.23 7.39
CA LEU A 383 4.85 19.04 6.62
C LEU A 383 5.68 19.98 7.49
N VAL A 384 5.02 20.65 8.45
CA VAL A 384 5.66 21.65 9.32
C VAL A 384 6.85 21.07 10.08
N TRP A 385 6.76 19.82 10.56
CA TRP A 385 7.84 19.22 11.33
C TRP A 385 8.73 18.28 10.50
N THR A 386 8.17 17.50 9.58
CA THR A 386 8.94 16.50 8.81
C THR A 386 9.87 17.13 7.79
N VAL A 387 9.51 18.29 7.21
CA VAL A 387 10.36 18.95 6.21
C VAL A 387 11.65 19.48 6.87
N PRO A 388 11.61 20.26 7.97
CA PRO A 388 12.83 20.67 8.67
C PRO A 388 13.67 19.50 9.18
N VAL A 389 13.03 18.51 9.83
CA VAL A 389 13.74 17.35 10.39
C VAL A 389 14.35 16.49 9.28
N GLY A 390 13.61 16.23 8.20
CA GLY A 390 14.10 15.45 7.08
C GLY A 390 15.29 16.10 6.37
N VAL A 391 15.24 17.42 6.17
CA VAL A 391 16.37 18.19 5.63
C VAL A 391 17.57 18.12 6.57
N ALA A 392 17.36 18.30 7.89
CA ALA A 392 18.45 18.24 8.87
C ALA A 392 19.16 16.88 8.86
N ILE A 393 18.39 15.79 8.75
CA ILE A 393 18.90 14.41 8.66
C ILE A 393 19.63 14.19 7.33
N GLY A 394 18.98 14.51 6.20
CA GLY A 394 19.53 14.23 4.88
C GLY A 394 20.75 15.09 4.50
N MET A 395 20.88 16.29 5.07
CA MET A 395 22.05 17.14 4.87
C MET A 395 23.24 16.79 5.78
N ASN A 396 23.07 15.91 6.78
CA ASN A 396 24.12 15.55 7.74
C ASN A 396 24.31 14.03 7.84
N LYS A 397 25.40 13.52 7.24
CA LYS A 397 25.75 12.09 7.22
C LYS A 397 25.78 11.45 8.62
N LYS A 398 26.32 12.14 9.63
CA LYS A 398 26.37 11.62 11.01
C LYS A 398 24.97 11.47 11.59
N LEU A 399 24.11 12.46 11.36
CA LEU A 399 22.74 12.44 11.85
C LEU A 399 21.92 11.34 11.17
N SER A 400 22.10 11.16 9.85
CA SER A 400 21.48 10.07 9.09
C SER A 400 21.84 8.70 9.67
N ASN A 401 23.13 8.44 9.93
CA ASN A 401 23.58 7.14 10.43
C ASN A 401 23.03 6.77 11.82
N ILE A 402 22.68 7.76 12.66
CA ILE A 402 22.16 7.53 14.01
C ILE A 402 20.63 7.54 14.03
N ILE A 403 20.01 8.56 13.42
CA ILE A 403 18.57 8.81 13.55
C ILE A 403 17.75 7.97 12.57
N GLN A 404 18.25 7.72 11.36
CA GLN A 404 17.49 7.00 10.33
C GLN A 404 17.09 5.59 10.78
N PRO A 405 17.96 4.78 11.43
CA PRO A 405 17.55 3.48 11.96
C PRO A 405 16.46 3.57 13.03
N ILE A 406 16.50 4.60 13.89
CA ILE A 406 15.50 4.82 14.95
C ILE A 406 14.15 5.18 14.32
N ILE A 407 14.15 6.11 13.36
CA ILE A 407 12.95 6.50 12.62
C ILE A 407 12.36 5.31 11.86
N GLN A 408 13.18 4.46 11.23
CA GLN A 408 12.69 3.25 10.54
C GLN A 408 11.94 2.31 11.47
N VAL A 409 12.46 2.08 12.68
CA VAL A 409 11.80 1.25 13.69
C VAL A 409 10.48 1.89 14.14
N ILE A 410 10.50 3.18 14.50
CA ILE A 410 9.29 3.88 14.97
C ILE A 410 8.23 3.93 13.86
N ALA A 411 8.63 4.22 12.62
CA ALA A 411 7.73 4.27 11.46
C ALA A 411 7.14 2.90 11.10
N SER A 412 7.79 1.81 11.49
CA SER A 412 7.29 0.45 11.27
C SER A 412 6.18 0.05 12.24
N ILE A 413 6.00 0.80 13.35
CA ILE A 413 4.92 0.57 14.31
C ILE A 413 3.60 1.05 13.67
N PRO A 414 2.61 0.16 13.47
CA PRO A 414 1.35 0.56 12.86
C PRO A 414 0.62 1.56 13.76
N ALA A 415 0.20 2.69 13.16
CA ALA A 415 -0.56 3.70 13.89
C ALA A 415 -1.80 3.08 14.56
N THR A 416 -2.47 2.14 13.90
CA THR A 416 -3.66 1.44 14.41
C THR A 416 -3.44 0.79 15.77
N ALA A 417 -2.27 0.20 16.04
CA ALA A 417 -1.99 -0.42 17.33
C ALA A 417 -1.93 0.60 18.49
N LEU A 418 -1.61 1.85 18.19
CA LEU A 418 -1.57 2.94 19.16
C LEU A 418 -2.96 3.58 19.37
N PHE A 419 -3.98 3.19 18.58
CA PHE A 419 -5.31 3.81 18.61
C PHE A 419 -5.96 3.74 19.99
N PRO A 420 -5.99 2.59 20.69
CA PRO A 420 -6.64 2.53 21.99
C PRO A 420 -5.97 3.44 23.03
N VAL A 421 -4.64 3.61 22.94
CA VAL A 421 -3.86 4.47 23.85
C VAL A 421 -4.16 5.95 23.56
N VAL A 422 -4.07 6.36 22.29
CA VAL A 422 -4.34 7.75 21.88
C VAL A 422 -5.79 8.11 22.18
N LEU A 423 -6.74 7.20 21.91
CA LEU A 423 -8.14 7.43 22.24
C LEU A 423 -8.33 7.59 23.75
N GLY A 424 -7.76 6.70 24.58
CA GLY A 424 -7.85 6.82 26.03
C GLY A 424 -7.31 8.15 26.58
N MET A 425 -6.26 8.70 25.97
CA MET A 425 -5.68 10.00 26.35
C MET A 425 -6.54 11.20 25.91
N PHE A 426 -7.10 11.16 24.70
CA PHE A 426 -7.72 12.33 24.07
C PHE A 426 -9.26 12.32 24.09
N ILE A 427 -9.91 11.23 24.49
CA ILE A 427 -11.37 11.14 24.54
C ILE A 427 -12.00 12.16 25.50
N ASN A 428 -11.27 12.54 26.56
CA ASN A 428 -11.70 13.50 27.58
C ASN A 428 -11.27 14.96 27.30
N VAL A 429 -10.54 15.20 26.20
CA VAL A 429 -10.04 16.54 25.82
C VAL A 429 -11.01 17.24 24.86
N PHE A 430 -11.03 18.58 24.86
CA PHE A 430 -11.85 19.38 23.95
C PHE A 430 -11.60 18.97 22.48
N GLY A 431 -12.64 18.50 21.78
CA GLY A 431 -12.56 17.98 20.42
C GLY A 431 -12.58 16.45 20.26
N GLY A 432 -12.49 15.70 21.37
CA GLY A 432 -12.76 14.26 21.46
C GLY A 432 -12.13 13.41 20.34
N LEU A 433 -12.94 12.52 19.74
CA LEU A 433 -12.47 11.66 18.67
C LEU A 433 -11.98 12.44 17.43
N SER A 434 -12.50 13.64 17.15
CA SER A 434 -12.07 14.38 15.96
C SER A 434 -10.59 14.80 16.03
N VAL A 435 -10.11 15.19 17.21
CA VAL A 435 -8.68 15.52 17.43
C VAL A 435 -7.84 14.25 17.46
N ALA A 436 -8.33 13.20 18.13
CA ALA A 436 -7.67 11.89 18.12
C ALA A 436 -7.50 11.37 16.68
N SER A 437 -8.53 11.47 15.83
CA SER A 437 -8.44 11.04 14.42
C SER A 437 -7.33 11.76 13.66
N ILE A 438 -7.13 13.07 13.88
CA ILE A 438 -6.04 13.83 13.23
C ILE A 438 -4.67 13.32 13.69
N LEU A 439 -4.48 13.09 14.99
CA LEU A 439 -3.22 12.53 15.52
C LEU A 439 -2.95 11.13 14.97
N LEU A 440 -3.98 10.30 14.88
CA LEU A 440 -3.88 8.95 14.35
C LEU A 440 -3.57 8.93 12.85
N MET A 441 -4.19 9.82 12.08
CA MET A 441 -3.85 10.06 10.67
C MET A 441 -2.41 10.54 10.53
N LEU A 442 -1.97 11.48 11.37
CA LEU A 442 -0.62 12.03 11.37
C LEU A 442 0.42 10.92 11.61
N MET A 443 0.21 10.06 12.62
CA MET A 443 1.09 8.94 12.93
C MET A 443 1.25 7.96 11.77
N GLY A 444 0.21 7.77 10.96
CA GLY A 444 0.26 6.89 9.79
C GLY A 444 0.88 7.53 8.55
N THR A 445 1.01 8.86 8.48
CA THR A 445 1.28 9.56 7.21
C THR A 445 2.58 10.35 7.16
N GLN A 446 3.01 10.87 8.31
CA GLN A 446 4.20 11.71 8.42
C GLN A 446 5.48 11.05 7.93
N TRP A 447 5.60 9.73 8.10
CA TRP A 447 6.79 8.98 7.71
C TRP A 447 7.03 8.99 6.21
N TYR A 448 5.97 8.97 5.39
CA TYR A 448 6.10 9.06 3.93
C TYR A 448 6.74 10.38 3.50
N ILE A 449 6.35 11.50 4.11
CA ILE A 449 6.93 12.82 3.84
C ILE A 449 8.38 12.85 4.32
N LEU A 450 8.62 12.41 5.56
CA LEU A 450 9.94 12.45 6.18
C LEU A 450 10.98 11.68 5.37
N PHE A 451 10.71 10.42 5.02
CA PHE A 451 11.67 9.60 4.27
C PHE A 451 11.94 10.14 2.87
N ASN A 452 10.91 10.64 2.18
CA ASN A 452 11.10 11.26 0.87
C ASN A 452 11.93 12.55 0.97
N VAL A 453 11.68 13.39 1.98
CA VAL A 453 12.49 14.61 2.20
C VAL A 453 13.92 14.28 2.55
N VAL A 454 14.17 13.26 3.39
CA VAL A 454 15.53 12.77 3.70
C VAL A 454 16.23 12.33 2.41
N ALA A 455 15.58 11.48 1.60
CA ALA A 455 16.13 11.02 0.32
C ALA A 455 16.42 12.19 -0.63
N GLY A 456 15.49 13.15 -0.75
CA GLY A 456 15.68 14.34 -1.58
C GLY A 456 16.83 15.22 -1.12
N ALA A 457 16.98 15.43 0.20
CA ALA A 457 18.07 16.21 0.76
C ALA A 457 19.44 15.52 0.58
N MET A 458 19.49 14.18 0.66
CA MET A 458 20.69 13.39 0.38
C MET A 458 21.07 13.39 -1.10
N ALA A 459 20.08 13.48 -1.99
CA ALA A 459 20.28 13.51 -3.45
C ALA A 459 20.82 14.85 -3.98
N ILE A 460 20.83 15.92 -3.16
CA ILE A 460 21.43 17.20 -3.56
C ILE A 460 22.94 17.01 -3.76
N PRO A 461 23.49 17.27 -4.97
CA PRO A 461 24.92 17.15 -5.25
C PRO A 461 25.79 17.95 -4.28
N GLU A 462 26.94 17.40 -3.90
CA GLU A 462 27.83 18.10 -2.95
C GLU A 462 28.43 19.38 -3.55
N ASP A 463 28.66 19.42 -4.87
CA ASP A 463 29.18 20.61 -5.54
C ASP A 463 28.24 21.82 -5.35
N LEU A 464 26.92 21.60 -5.41
CA LEU A 464 25.94 22.65 -5.13
C LEU A 464 25.98 23.05 -3.66
N LYS A 465 26.19 22.12 -2.73
CA LYS A 465 26.31 22.44 -1.31
C LYS A 465 27.57 23.27 -1.03
N GLU A 466 28.71 22.93 -1.61
CA GLU A 466 29.95 23.72 -1.49
C GLU A 466 29.82 25.10 -2.17
N ALA A 467 29.21 25.17 -3.36
CA ALA A 467 28.93 26.44 -4.03
C ALA A 467 28.10 27.39 -3.15
N THR A 468 27.09 26.87 -2.43
CA THR A 468 26.34 27.71 -1.48
C THR A 468 27.17 28.20 -0.30
N LYS A 469 28.18 27.46 0.14
CA LYS A 469 29.11 27.92 1.18
C LYS A 469 30.01 29.04 0.67
N VAL A 470 30.56 28.88 -0.54
CA VAL A 470 31.41 29.90 -1.19
C VAL A 470 30.62 31.20 -1.43
N LEU A 471 29.38 31.10 -1.90
CA LEU A 471 28.48 32.24 -2.10
C LEU A 471 27.91 32.83 -0.79
N GLY A 472 28.26 32.28 0.37
CA GLY A 472 27.79 32.76 1.66
C GLY A 472 26.28 32.63 1.90
N LEU A 473 25.58 31.73 1.19
CA LEU A 473 24.15 31.53 1.34
C LEU A 473 23.84 30.84 2.68
N LYS A 474 23.20 31.57 3.61
CA LYS A 474 22.82 31.08 4.94
C LYS A 474 21.31 31.23 5.19
N GLY A 475 20.80 30.47 6.17
CA GLY A 475 19.42 30.56 6.66
C GLY A 475 18.38 30.46 5.54
N PHE A 476 17.44 31.41 5.51
CA PHE A 476 16.32 31.42 4.56
C PHE A 476 16.76 31.49 3.10
N LYS A 477 17.86 32.17 2.77
CA LYS A 477 18.39 32.24 1.40
C LYS A 477 18.81 30.86 0.90
N LYS A 478 19.53 30.09 1.74
CA LYS A 478 19.90 28.70 1.45
C LYS A 478 18.67 27.82 1.25
N TRP A 479 17.65 28.01 2.10
CA TRP A 479 16.39 27.27 1.99
C TRP A 479 15.67 27.54 0.67
N LYS A 480 15.52 28.81 0.29
CA LYS A 480 14.79 29.20 -0.92
C LYS A 480 15.51 28.86 -2.22
N ILE A 481 16.85 28.94 -2.23
CA ILE A 481 17.64 28.81 -3.47
C ILE A 481 18.11 27.38 -3.70
N LEU A 482 18.53 26.65 -2.67
CA LEU A 482 19.09 25.30 -2.81
C LEU A 482 18.13 24.23 -2.28
N ILE A 483 17.77 24.31 -1.00
CA ILE A 483 17.15 23.18 -0.29
C ILE A 483 15.76 22.91 -0.84
N LEU A 484 14.85 23.89 -0.78
CA LEU A 484 13.46 23.71 -1.18
C LEU A 484 13.36 23.33 -2.66
N PRO A 485 14.05 23.99 -3.61
CA PRO A 485 14.12 23.54 -5.01
C PRO A 485 14.64 22.10 -5.16
N GLY A 486 15.73 21.74 -4.48
CA GLY A 486 16.35 20.42 -4.61
C GLY A 486 15.50 19.28 -4.06
N ILE A 487 14.78 19.51 -2.95
CA ILE A 487 13.90 18.49 -2.37
C ILE A 487 12.49 18.48 -2.98
N PHE A 488 12.12 19.49 -3.77
CA PHE A 488 10.73 19.68 -4.21
C PHE A 488 10.12 18.44 -4.90
N PRO A 489 10.78 17.78 -5.87
CA PRO A 489 10.21 16.58 -6.51
C PRO A 489 9.95 15.43 -5.53
N TYR A 490 10.87 15.26 -4.58
CA TYR A 490 10.74 14.26 -3.51
C TYR A 490 9.64 14.63 -2.52
N LEU A 491 9.52 15.90 -2.15
CA LEU A 491 8.46 16.40 -1.28
C LEU A 491 7.07 16.15 -1.89
N ILE A 492 6.88 16.44 -3.18
CA ILE A 492 5.62 16.15 -3.87
C ILE A 492 5.34 14.64 -3.85
N THR A 493 6.33 13.81 -4.14
CA THR A 493 6.20 12.33 -4.08
C THR A 493 5.80 11.86 -2.67
N GLY A 494 6.43 12.42 -1.64
CA GLY A 494 6.11 12.15 -0.24
C GLY A 494 4.70 12.59 0.15
N MET A 495 4.23 13.75 -0.33
CA MET A 495 2.86 14.21 -0.04
C MET A 495 1.79 13.39 -0.76
N ILE A 496 2.03 12.95 -2.00
CA ILE A 496 1.11 12.07 -2.75
C ILE A 496 0.91 10.76 -1.99
N THR A 497 2.02 10.12 -1.59
CA THR A 497 2.01 8.86 -0.85
C THR A 497 1.39 9.03 0.54
N ALA A 498 1.73 10.11 1.25
CA ALA A 498 1.12 10.45 2.53
C ALA A 498 -0.40 10.66 2.43
N THR A 499 -0.89 11.27 1.35
CA THR A 499 -2.32 11.47 1.13
C THR A 499 -3.07 10.14 1.05
N GLY A 500 -2.55 9.18 0.28
CA GLY A 500 -3.12 7.84 0.20
C GLY A 500 -3.17 7.14 1.56
N GLY A 501 -2.06 7.19 2.31
CA GLY A 501 -2.01 6.69 3.68
C GLY A 501 -3.02 7.37 4.62
N CYS A 502 -3.24 8.68 4.46
CA CYS A 502 -4.13 9.48 5.31
C CYS A 502 -5.60 9.10 5.13
N TRP A 503 -6.00 8.89 3.88
CA TRP A 503 -7.34 8.44 3.54
C TRP A 503 -7.61 7.03 4.09
N ASN A 504 -6.63 6.12 4.01
CA ASN A 504 -6.74 4.81 4.65
C ASN A 504 -6.81 4.91 6.18
N ALA A 505 -6.02 5.81 6.78
CA ALA A 505 -6.07 6.11 8.20
C ALA A 505 -7.42 6.67 8.66
N SER A 506 -8.11 7.44 7.81
CA SER A 506 -9.41 8.04 8.15
C SER A 506 -10.47 7.02 8.56
N ILE A 507 -10.46 5.84 7.96
CA ILE A 507 -11.56 4.88 8.07
C ILE A 507 -11.54 4.16 9.40
N VAL A 508 -10.32 3.86 9.85
CA VAL A 508 -10.10 3.24 11.15
C VAL A 508 -10.09 4.29 12.26
N SER A 509 -9.64 5.52 11.99
CA SER A 509 -9.50 6.55 13.02
C SER A 509 -10.78 7.33 13.31
N GLU A 510 -11.74 7.37 12.39
CA GLU A 510 -13.02 8.09 12.57
C GLU A 510 -14.13 7.23 13.21
N TYR A 511 -13.92 5.91 13.33
CA TYR A 511 -14.86 4.96 13.92
C TYR A 511 -14.10 3.90 14.73
N VAL A 512 -14.30 3.88 16.05
CA VAL A 512 -13.57 3.00 16.96
C VAL A 512 -14.52 2.41 18.01
N ASN A 513 -14.31 1.13 18.35
CA ASN A 513 -14.94 0.50 19.50
C ASN A 513 -13.97 0.51 20.68
N PHE A 514 -14.32 1.16 21.78
CA PHE A 514 -13.48 1.27 22.97
C PHE A 514 -14.31 1.16 24.25
N GLY A 515 -13.90 0.32 25.19
CA GLY A 515 -14.62 0.11 26.45
C GLY A 515 -16.09 -0.30 26.26
N GLY A 516 -16.37 -1.14 25.27
CA GLY A 516 -17.73 -1.58 24.92
C GLY A 516 -18.63 -0.52 24.27
N LYS A 517 -18.13 0.71 24.03
CA LYS A 517 -18.87 1.80 23.36
C LYS A 517 -18.28 2.09 21.99
N THR A 518 -19.15 2.27 21.00
CA THR A 518 -18.75 2.75 19.67
C THR A 518 -18.63 4.27 19.70
N VAL A 519 -17.42 4.77 19.53
CA VAL A 519 -17.12 6.20 19.42
C VAL A 519 -16.89 6.51 17.94
N LYS A 520 -17.66 7.47 17.40
CA LYS A 520 -17.54 7.88 16.01
C LYS A 520 -17.59 9.40 15.86
N THR A 521 -16.92 9.91 14.84
CA THR A 521 -16.93 11.32 14.46
C THR A 521 -17.65 11.50 13.12
N ILE A 522 -17.99 12.74 12.76
CA ILE A 522 -18.56 13.03 11.43
C ILE A 522 -17.43 12.92 10.40
N GLY A 523 -17.48 11.90 9.56
CA GLY A 523 -16.49 11.63 8.53
C GLY A 523 -16.90 10.51 7.60
N LEU A 524 -16.36 10.51 6.39
CA LEU A 524 -16.63 9.53 5.35
C LEU A 524 -16.10 8.14 5.74
N GLY A 525 -14.98 8.09 6.46
CA GLY A 525 -14.45 6.85 7.03
C GLY A 525 -15.40 6.27 8.08
N ALA A 526 -15.96 7.11 8.95
CA ALA A 526 -16.97 6.67 9.92
C ALA A 526 -18.26 6.18 9.25
N LEU A 527 -18.68 6.83 8.17
CA LEU A 527 -19.86 6.44 7.39
C LEU A 527 -19.66 5.05 6.75
N ILE A 528 -18.49 4.80 6.15
CA ILE A 528 -18.14 3.50 5.55
C ILE A 528 -18.10 2.41 6.63
N SER A 529 -17.44 2.65 7.77
CA SER A 529 -17.33 1.68 8.88
C SER A 529 -18.68 1.37 9.53
N ASP A 530 -19.54 2.38 9.74
CA ASP A 530 -20.91 2.21 10.28
C ASP A 530 -21.80 1.44 9.28
N ALA A 531 -21.71 1.75 7.98
CA ALA A 531 -22.44 1.05 6.93
C ALA A 531 -22.03 -0.43 6.83
N THR A 532 -20.73 -0.73 6.91
CA THR A 532 -20.20 -2.10 6.97
C THR A 532 -20.73 -2.86 8.18
N THR A 533 -20.66 -2.25 9.38
CA THR A 533 -21.12 -2.90 10.63
C THR A 533 -22.61 -3.24 10.57
N LYS A 534 -23.43 -2.33 10.04
CA LYS A 534 -24.89 -2.50 9.90
C LYS A 534 -25.30 -3.33 8.68
N GLY A 535 -24.38 -3.63 7.77
CA GLY A 535 -24.70 -4.28 6.49
C GLY A 535 -25.54 -3.41 5.55
N ASN A 536 -25.46 -2.08 5.66
CA ASN A 536 -26.09 -1.16 4.72
C ASN A 536 -25.22 -1.03 3.46
N PHE A 537 -25.38 -1.98 2.53
CA PHE A 537 -24.58 -2.05 1.32
C PHE A 537 -24.79 -0.86 0.37
N ALA A 538 -25.98 -0.25 0.37
CA ALA A 538 -26.23 0.94 -0.44
C ALA A 538 -25.39 2.13 0.05
N LEU A 539 -25.40 2.40 1.36
CA LEU A 539 -24.62 3.47 1.95
C LEU A 539 -23.12 3.20 1.84
N LEU A 540 -22.71 1.94 2.01
CA LEU A 540 -21.33 1.50 1.84
C LEU A 540 -20.83 1.75 0.41
N LEU A 541 -21.62 1.39 -0.61
CA LEU A 541 -21.27 1.58 -2.02
C LEU A 541 -21.17 3.06 -2.37
N VAL A 542 -22.17 3.88 -2.04
CA VAL A 542 -22.16 5.33 -2.36
C VAL A 542 -21.07 6.06 -1.58
N GLY A 543 -20.85 5.72 -0.30
CA GLY A 543 -19.77 6.27 0.50
C GLY A 543 -18.39 5.95 -0.07
N THR A 544 -18.18 4.71 -0.51
CA THR A 544 -16.93 4.26 -1.15
C THR A 544 -16.69 4.98 -2.48
N ILE A 545 -17.71 5.09 -3.35
CA ILE A 545 -17.60 5.81 -4.62
C ILE A 545 -17.28 7.28 -4.38
N THR A 546 -17.94 7.91 -3.40
CA THR A 546 -17.68 9.30 -3.01
C THR A 546 -16.22 9.48 -2.59
N MET A 547 -15.69 8.54 -1.79
CA MET A 547 -14.29 8.57 -1.36
C MET A 547 -13.34 8.47 -2.56
N CYS A 548 -13.59 7.55 -3.49
CA CYS A 548 -12.81 7.42 -4.72
C CYS A 548 -12.84 8.71 -5.56
N ILE A 549 -14.01 9.33 -5.73
CA ILE A 549 -14.15 10.59 -6.47
C ILE A 549 -13.32 11.69 -5.83
N VAL A 550 -13.38 11.83 -4.49
CA VAL A 550 -12.61 12.85 -3.76
C VAL A 550 -11.11 12.60 -3.88
N VAL A 551 -10.64 11.38 -3.61
CA VAL A 551 -9.21 11.01 -3.64
C VAL A 551 -8.63 11.17 -5.04
N VAL A 552 -9.29 10.59 -6.06
CA VAL A 552 -8.86 10.69 -7.46
C VAL A 552 -8.96 12.13 -7.96
N GLY A 553 -10.00 12.87 -7.54
CA GLY A 553 -10.18 14.29 -7.84
C GLY A 553 -9.01 15.13 -7.34
N ILE A 554 -8.61 14.96 -6.08
CA ILE A 554 -7.45 15.63 -5.49
C ILE A 554 -6.17 15.24 -6.21
N ASN A 555 -5.99 13.94 -6.49
CA ASN A 555 -4.80 13.45 -7.21
C ASN A 555 -4.66 14.09 -8.60
N LYS A 556 -5.76 14.20 -9.34
CA LYS A 556 -5.76 14.76 -10.68
C LYS A 556 -5.64 16.29 -10.70
N ILE A 557 -6.30 16.99 -9.77
CA ILE A 557 -6.39 18.46 -9.77
C ILE A 557 -5.17 19.09 -9.08
N VAL A 558 -4.71 18.51 -7.97
CA VAL A 558 -3.64 19.07 -7.14
C VAL A 558 -2.32 18.37 -7.45
N TRP A 559 -2.24 17.08 -7.18
CA TRP A 559 -0.97 16.35 -7.19
C TRP A 559 -0.32 16.29 -8.56
N LYS A 560 -1.10 15.95 -9.59
CA LYS A 560 -0.59 15.89 -10.96
C LYS A 560 -0.05 17.24 -11.46
N ARG A 561 -0.66 18.36 -11.05
CA ARG A 561 -0.19 19.71 -11.42
C ARG A 561 1.10 20.06 -10.69
N LEU A 562 1.19 19.78 -9.39
CA LEU A 562 2.40 20.00 -8.60
C LEU A 562 3.57 19.14 -9.07
N PHE A 563 3.29 17.90 -9.46
CA PHE A 563 4.30 17.01 -10.02
C PHE A 563 4.82 17.52 -11.38
N ALA A 564 3.93 17.96 -12.27
CA ALA A 564 4.36 18.56 -13.54
C ALA A 564 5.22 19.81 -13.34
N LEU A 565 4.86 20.67 -12.37
CA LEU A 565 5.69 21.83 -12.00
C LEU A 565 7.07 21.41 -11.47
N SER A 566 7.16 20.26 -10.76
CA SER A 566 8.44 19.72 -10.28
C SER A 566 9.34 19.28 -11.43
N GLU A 567 8.77 18.66 -12.48
CA GLU A 567 9.53 18.22 -13.66
C GLU A 567 9.99 19.40 -14.54
N GLU A 568 9.18 20.46 -14.67
CA GLU A 568 9.48 21.59 -15.54
C GLU A 568 10.48 22.58 -14.93
N ARG A 569 10.43 22.82 -13.61
CA ARG A 569 11.16 23.92 -12.97
C ARG A 569 12.29 23.49 -12.03
N PHE A 570 12.21 22.28 -11.47
CA PHE A 570 13.07 21.85 -10.37
C PHE A 570 13.89 20.60 -10.70
N LYS A 571 13.93 20.20 -11.97
CA LYS A 571 14.78 19.12 -12.44
C LYS A 571 16.22 19.61 -12.45
N ILE A 572 16.99 19.19 -11.46
CA ILE A 572 18.45 19.31 -11.50
C ILE A 572 18.90 18.28 -12.53
N GLU A 573 19.18 18.74 -13.76
CA GLU A 573 19.88 17.90 -14.73
C GLU A 573 21.25 17.60 -14.12
N MET A 574 21.45 16.32 -13.79
CA MET A 574 22.75 15.77 -13.38
C MET A 574 23.61 15.50 -14.60
#